data_AF-L1K4N0-F1
#
_entry.id   AF-L1K4N0-F1
#
_cell.length_a   1.000
_cell.length_b   1.000
_cell.length_c   1.000
_cell.angle_alpha   90.00
_cell.angle_beta   90.00
_cell.angle_gamma   90.00
#
_symmetry.space_group_name_H-M   'P 1'
#
loop_
_entity.id
_entity.type
_entity.pdbx_description
1 polymer ?
#
loop_
_entity_poly.entity_id
_entity_poly.type
_entity_poly.pdbx_seq_one_letter_code
_entity_poly.pdbx_strand_id
1 'polypeptide(L)'
;MFQHQMIIVKLKSSNLVLFDFEPLDKTSPLVAATLLLGGRVPGRLRSRELQSVPRLREFEDTANLKFRRNSVLVGNAKEGTTLASIDRINGEWDCNLRLLRNDCRHYCAKIINDVC
;
A
#
# COMPACT_ATOMS: atom_id res chain seq x y z
N MET A 1 8.95 14.47 5.56
CA MET A 1 9.44 13.87 4.31
C MET A 1 8.33 13.00 3.71
N PHE A 2 7.88 13.29 2.48
CA PHE A 2 6.87 12.50 1.77
C PHE A 2 7.51 11.23 1.22
N GLN A 3 7.30 10.12 1.90
CA GLN A 3 7.81 8.81 1.50
C GLN A 3 6.62 7.86 1.41
N HIS A 4 6.38 7.38 0.19
CA HIS A 4 5.33 6.40 -0.11
C HIS A 4 5.60 5.12 0.67
N GLN A 5 4.59 4.56 1.32
CA GLN A 5 4.71 3.34 2.12
C GLN A 5 3.75 2.28 1.57
N MET A 6 4.26 1.05 1.49
CA MET A 6 3.45 -0.13 1.19
C MET A 6 3.85 -1.23 2.16
N ILE A 7 2.95 -2.18 2.41
CA ILE A 7 3.22 -3.27 3.36
C ILE A 7 2.95 -4.61 2.72
N ILE A 8 3.77 -5.60 3.10
CA ILE A 8 3.55 -7.00 2.76
C ILE A 8 3.07 -7.70 4.03
N VAL A 9 1.99 -8.47 3.91
CA VAL A 9 1.46 -9.31 4.98
C VAL A 9 1.47 -10.75 4.53
N LYS A 10 1.92 -11.65 5.39
CA LYS A 10 1.81 -13.10 5.16
C LYS A 10 0.50 -13.61 5.72
N LEU A 11 -0.40 -14.06 4.85
CA LEU A 11 -1.64 -14.74 5.23
C LEU A 11 -1.36 -16.20 5.63
N LYS A 12 -2.26 -16.80 6.42
CA LYS A 12 -2.11 -18.20 6.88
C LYS A 12 -2.05 -19.21 5.74
N SER A 13 -2.64 -18.92 4.58
CA SER A 13 -2.54 -19.75 3.35
C SER A 13 -1.14 -19.77 2.72
N SER A 14 -0.14 -19.16 3.36
CA SER A 14 1.20 -18.88 2.81
C SER A 14 1.22 -17.85 1.66
N ASN A 15 0.08 -17.22 1.38
CA ASN A 15 0.02 -16.11 0.42
C ASN A 15 0.65 -14.86 1.05
N LEU A 16 1.60 -14.26 0.33
CA LEU A 16 2.12 -12.94 0.65
C LEU A 16 1.26 -11.93 -0.11
N VAL A 17 0.69 -10.96 0.58
CA VAL A 17 -0.15 -9.93 -0.05
C VAL A 17 0.47 -8.57 0.18
N LEU A 18 0.72 -7.85 -0.92
CA LEU A 18 1.15 -6.46 -0.91
C LEU A 18 -0.08 -5.56 -0.87
N PHE A 19 -0.07 -4.60 0.06
CA PHE A 19 -1.07 -3.55 0.18
C PHE A 19 -0.45 -2.19 -0.13
N ASP A 20 -1.15 -1.43 -0.96
CA ASP A 20 -0.72 -0.11 -1.41
C ASP A 20 -1.94 0.83 -1.59
N PHE A 21 -1.72 2.12 -1.36
CA PHE A 21 -2.70 3.18 -1.59
C PHE A 21 -2.01 4.37 -2.26
N GLU A 22 -2.29 4.58 -3.54
CA GLU A 22 -1.63 5.59 -4.38
C GLU A 22 -2.64 6.48 -5.10
N PRO A 23 -2.25 7.68 -5.55
CA PRO A 23 -3.12 8.49 -6.41
C PRO A 23 -3.47 7.73 -7.68
N LEU A 24 -4.70 7.92 -8.17
CA LEU A 24 -5.18 7.26 -9.39
C LEU A 24 -4.31 7.60 -10.60
N ASP A 25 -3.91 8.87 -10.73
CA ASP A 25 -2.94 9.35 -11.71
C ASP A 25 -1.69 9.91 -11.01
N LYS A 26 -0.79 9.01 -10.63
CA LYS A 26 0.47 9.34 -9.95
C LYS A 26 1.51 10.03 -10.82
N THR A 27 1.29 10.11 -12.13
CA THR A 27 2.21 10.76 -13.08
C THR A 27 1.83 12.20 -13.38
N SER A 28 0.60 12.61 -13.06
CA SER A 28 0.13 13.97 -13.26
C SER A 28 0.79 14.97 -12.31
N PRO A 29 1.47 16.02 -12.85
CA PRO A 29 1.97 17.12 -12.04
C PRO A 29 0.86 17.87 -11.29
N LEU A 30 -0.35 17.94 -11.86
CA LEU A 30 -1.50 18.59 -11.22
C LEU A 30 -1.96 17.83 -9.98
N VAL A 31 -1.96 16.49 -10.03
CA VAL A 31 -2.25 15.64 -8.87
C VAL A 31 -1.21 15.89 -7.77
N ALA A 32 0.07 15.93 -8.13
CA ALA A 32 1.14 16.23 -7.17
C ALA A 32 0.98 17.62 -6.54
N ALA A 33 0.76 18.66 -7.35
CA ALA A 33 0.55 20.02 -6.86
C ALA A 33 -0.67 20.11 -5.93
N THR A 34 -1.79 19.50 -6.32
CA THR A 34 -3.02 19.49 -5.50
C THR A 34 -2.77 18.87 -4.14
N LEU A 35 -2.06 17.75 -4.09
CA LEU A 35 -1.72 17.07 -2.84
C LEU A 35 -0.75 17.89 -1.96
N LEU A 36 0.26 18.51 -2.55
CA LEU A 36 1.22 19.37 -1.83
C LEU A 36 0.56 20.62 -1.25
N LEU A 37 -0.47 21.15 -1.91
CA LEU A 37 -1.30 22.25 -1.41
C LEU A 37 -2.34 21.81 -0.36
N GLY A 38 -2.32 20.53 0.05
CA GLY A 38 -3.21 19.99 1.07
C GLY A 38 -4.62 19.65 0.58
N GLY A 39 -4.82 19.63 -0.74
CA GLY A 39 -6.05 19.19 -1.41
C GLY A 39 -6.27 17.68 -1.33
N ARG A 40 -7.35 17.22 -1.97
CA ARG A 40 -7.72 15.81 -2.09
C ARG A 40 -7.74 15.40 -3.55
N VAL A 41 -7.36 14.15 -3.83
CA VAL A 41 -7.40 13.58 -5.18
C VAL A 41 -7.98 12.16 -5.12
N PRO A 42 -8.55 11.65 -6.23
CA PRO A 42 -8.92 10.24 -6.31
C PRO A 42 -7.69 9.35 -6.08
N GLY A 43 -7.78 8.45 -5.11
CA GLY A 43 -6.80 7.42 -4.83
C GLY A 43 -7.31 6.04 -5.25
N ARG A 44 -6.41 5.07 -5.25
CA ARG A 44 -6.68 3.67 -5.58
C ARG A 44 -6.00 2.78 -4.56
N LEU A 45 -6.78 1.90 -3.94
CA LEU A 45 -6.27 0.76 -3.18
C LEU A 45 -5.79 -0.33 -4.13
N ARG A 46 -4.66 -0.94 -3.80
CA ARG A 46 -4.12 -2.09 -4.54
C ARG A 46 -3.77 -3.19 -3.56
N SER A 47 -4.28 -4.38 -3.85
CA SER A 47 -3.91 -5.63 -3.19
C SER A 47 -3.35 -6.57 -4.25
N ARG A 48 -2.16 -7.11 -4.02
CA ARG A 48 -1.52 -8.03 -4.97
C ARG A 48 -0.91 -9.21 -4.24
N GLU A 49 -1.32 -10.42 -4.62
CA GLU A 49 -0.64 -11.63 -4.17
C GLU A 49 0.75 -11.71 -4.80
N LEU A 50 1.74 -12.07 -3.98
CA LEU A 50 3.13 -12.25 -4.35
C LEU A 50 3.48 -13.73 -4.22
N GLN A 51 4.16 -14.25 -5.24
CA GLN A 51 4.67 -15.63 -5.23
C GLN A 51 5.85 -15.80 -4.26
N SER A 52 6.57 -14.73 -3.94
CA SER A 52 7.70 -14.72 -3.01
C SER A 52 7.92 -13.34 -2.43
N VAL A 53 8.65 -13.26 -1.30
CA VAL A 53 9.12 -11.96 -0.80
C VAL A 53 10.15 -11.44 -1.81
N PRO A 54 9.97 -10.24 -2.37
CA PRO A 54 10.95 -9.67 -3.30
C PRO A 54 12.31 -9.61 -2.61
N ARG A 55 13.31 -10.31 -3.17
CA ARG A 55 14.68 -10.29 -2.63
C ARG A 55 15.21 -8.86 -2.80
N LEU A 56 15.55 -8.21 -1.70
CA LEU A 56 15.96 -6.80 -1.60
C LEU A 56 17.28 -6.43 -2.34
N ARG A 57 17.85 -7.31 -3.20
CA ARG A 57 19.19 -7.12 -3.80
C ARG A 57 19.31 -7.23 -5.33
N GLU A 58 18.31 -7.70 -6.08
CA GLU A 58 18.52 -8.01 -7.52
C GLU A 58 17.73 -7.13 -8.51
N PHE A 59 17.47 -5.87 -8.15
CA PHE A 59 16.96 -4.87 -9.12
C PHE A 59 18.03 -3.80 -9.34
N GLU A 60 19.12 -4.15 -10.02
CA GLU A 60 20.12 -3.19 -10.51
C GLU A 60 19.96 -2.85 -11.99
N ASP A 61 19.29 -3.68 -12.80
CA ASP A 61 19.11 -3.39 -14.22
C ASP A 61 17.66 -3.58 -14.68
N THR A 62 17.24 -2.73 -15.61
CA THR A 62 15.91 -2.67 -16.26
C THR A 62 14.83 -1.93 -15.48
N ALA A 63 14.72 -0.61 -15.66
CA ALA A 63 13.54 0.29 -15.71
C ALA A 63 12.30 0.11 -14.76
N ASN A 64 12.24 -0.90 -13.93
CA ASN A 64 11.20 -1.26 -12.96
C ASN A 64 11.70 -1.08 -11.51
N LEU A 65 12.80 -0.33 -11.35
CA LEU A 65 13.51 0.03 -10.11
C LEU A 65 12.72 0.98 -9.18
N LYS A 66 11.42 0.76 -9.01
CA LYS A 66 10.57 1.50 -8.07
C LYS A 66 10.00 0.65 -6.93
N PHE A 67 10.43 -0.61 -6.77
CA PHE A 67 10.29 -1.35 -5.50
C PHE A 67 11.35 -0.87 -4.48
N ARG A 68 11.63 0.45 -4.45
CA ARG A 68 12.70 1.08 -3.68
C ARG A 68 12.27 1.26 -2.23
N ARG A 69 13.04 0.67 -1.30
CA ARG A 69 13.27 1.09 0.11
C ARG A 69 12.09 1.33 1.07
N ASN A 70 10.83 1.25 0.62
CA ASN A 70 9.68 1.68 1.43
C ASN A 70 8.59 0.61 1.58
N SER A 71 8.86 -0.61 1.12
CA SER A 71 8.02 -1.78 1.42
C SER A 71 8.52 -2.43 2.71
N VAL A 72 7.67 -2.48 3.74
CA VAL A 72 7.98 -3.18 4.99
C VAL A 72 7.18 -4.48 5.03
N LEU A 73 7.83 -5.62 5.21
CA LEU A 73 7.15 -6.86 5.58
C LEU A 73 6.76 -6.70 7.06
N VAL A 74 5.46 -6.62 7.36
CA VAL A 74 5.02 -6.27 8.73
C VAL A 74 4.74 -7.51 9.59
N GLY A 75 4.55 -8.68 9.00
CA GLY A 75 4.44 -9.93 9.75
C GLY A 75 3.39 -10.89 9.21
N ASN A 76 2.92 -11.77 10.09
CA ASN A 76 1.84 -12.71 9.81
C ASN A 76 0.50 -12.08 10.16
N ALA A 77 -0.54 -12.43 9.41
CA ALA A 77 -1.91 -12.03 9.74
C ALA A 77 -2.43 -12.74 11.00
N LYS A 78 -3.33 -12.08 11.73
CA LYS A 78 -4.10 -12.63 12.85
C LYS A 78 -4.84 -13.91 12.46
N GLU A 79 -5.13 -14.71 13.48
CA GLU A 79 -5.99 -15.88 13.31
C GLU A 79 -7.39 -15.48 12.84
N GLY A 80 -7.90 -16.18 11.82
CA GLY A 80 -9.18 -15.89 11.20
C GLY A 80 -9.16 -14.78 10.15
N THR A 81 -8.03 -14.12 9.91
CA THR A 81 -7.94 -13.14 8.81
C THR A 81 -8.00 -13.84 7.45
N THR A 82 -9.00 -13.45 6.65
CA THR A 82 -9.21 -13.94 5.28
C THR A 82 -9.11 -12.80 4.27
N LEU A 83 -9.07 -13.14 2.98
CA LEU A 83 -9.19 -12.14 1.91
C LEU A 83 -10.50 -11.34 2.00
N ALA A 84 -11.59 -11.95 2.48
CA ALA A 84 -12.86 -11.23 2.70
C ALA A 84 -12.74 -10.13 3.77
N SER A 85 -11.92 -10.34 4.81
CA SER A 85 -11.65 -9.31 5.82
C SER A 85 -10.94 -8.11 5.21
N ILE A 86 -10.04 -8.35 4.27
CA ILE A 86 -9.31 -7.33 3.51
C ILE A 86 -10.27 -6.59 2.56
N ASP A 87 -11.10 -7.32 1.81
CA ASP A 87 -12.07 -6.72 0.88
C ASP A 87 -13.06 -5.80 1.61
N ARG A 88 -13.46 -6.17 2.83
CA ARG A 88 -14.29 -5.31 3.68
C ARG A 88 -13.57 -4.02 4.07
N ILE A 89 -12.32 -4.10 4.53
CA ILE A 89 -11.52 -2.90 4.86
C ILE A 89 -11.39 -2.00 3.62
N ASN A 90 -11.11 -2.60 2.46
CA ASN A 90 -10.97 -1.87 1.21
C ASN A 90 -12.29 -1.21 0.76
N GLY A 91 -13.42 -1.88 0.94
CA GLY A 91 -14.75 -1.36 0.60
C GLY A 91 -15.22 -0.21 1.50
N GLU A 92 -14.76 -0.18 2.75
CA GLU A 92 -15.08 0.88 3.72
C GLU A 92 -14.09 2.07 3.65
N TRP A 93 -12.97 1.93 2.95
CA TRP A 93 -11.91 2.94 2.93
C TRP A 93 -12.25 4.17 2.07
N ASP A 94 -12.06 5.37 2.62
CA ASP A 94 -12.19 6.61 1.87
C ASP A 94 -11.07 6.72 0.82
N CYS A 95 -11.44 6.58 -0.45
CA CYS A 95 -10.49 6.69 -1.56
C CYS A 95 -10.16 8.14 -1.95
N ASN A 96 -10.60 9.15 -1.20
CA ASN A 96 -10.11 10.53 -1.36
C ASN A 96 -8.75 10.69 -0.69
N LEU A 97 -7.69 10.46 -1.44
CA LEU A 97 -6.32 10.53 -0.94
C LEU A 97 -5.95 11.96 -0.58
N ARG A 98 -5.39 12.12 0.63
CA ARG A 98 -4.88 13.38 1.17
C ARG A 98 -3.60 13.15 1.96
N LEU A 99 -2.52 13.81 1.56
CA LEU A 99 -1.24 13.69 2.26
C LEU A 99 -1.36 14.05 3.74
N LEU A 100 -0.74 13.25 4.59
CA LEU A 100 -0.69 13.40 6.05
C LEU A 100 -2.05 13.33 6.77
N ARG A 101 -3.14 12.92 6.08
CA ARG A 101 -4.48 12.77 6.69
C ARG A 101 -5.19 11.49 6.29
N ASN A 102 -5.09 11.12 5.01
CA ASN A 102 -5.66 9.90 4.46
C ASN A 102 -4.76 9.46 3.30
N ASP A 103 -3.59 8.93 3.63
CA ASP A 103 -2.57 8.54 2.67
C ASP A 103 -2.12 7.08 2.90
N CYS A 104 -1.15 6.65 2.10
CA CYS A 104 -0.57 5.31 2.18
C CYS A 104 -0.16 4.88 3.59
N ARG A 105 0.28 5.79 4.47
CA ARG A 105 0.71 5.44 5.83
C ARG A 105 -0.48 5.13 6.72
N HIS A 106 -1.56 5.91 6.58
CA HIS A 106 -2.80 5.70 7.31
C HIS A 106 -3.44 4.37 6.89
N TYR A 107 -3.46 4.11 5.59
CA TYR A 107 -3.94 2.84 5.05
C TYR A 107 -3.09 1.66 5.54
N CYS A 108 -1.76 1.76 5.48
CA CYS A 108 -0.88 0.73 6.03
C CYS A 108 -1.13 0.50 7.53
N ALA A 109 -1.27 1.57 8.33
CA ALA A 109 -1.55 1.45 9.76
C ALA A 109 -2.90 0.76 10.03
N LYS A 110 -3.94 1.04 9.22
CA LYS A 110 -5.24 0.37 9.30
C LYS A 110 -5.10 -1.12 9.04
N ILE A 111 -4.42 -1.49 7.95
CA ILE A 111 -4.18 -2.90 7.63
C ILE A 111 -3.39 -3.56 8.76
N ILE A 112 -2.31 -2.96 9.26
CA ILE A 112 -1.53 -3.54 10.36
C ILE A 112 -2.42 -3.78 11.58
N ASN A 113 -3.21 -2.79 12.01
CA ASN A 113 -4.02 -2.91 13.22
C ASN A 113 -5.15 -3.95 13.10
N ASP A 114 -5.74 -4.08 11.91
CA ASP A 114 -6.93 -4.91 11.70
C ASP A 114 -6.57 -6.32 11.20
N VAL A 115 -5.45 -6.47 10.48
CA VAL A 115 -5.04 -7.71 9.81
C VAL A 115 -3.89 -8.42 10.52
N CYS A 116 -2.91 -7.72 11.11
CA CYS A 116 -1.72 -8.29 11.76
C CYS A 116 -1.85 -8.32 13.28
#